data_AF-A0A1E3PFZ6-F1
#
_entry.id   AF-A0A1E3PFZ6-F1
#
_cell.length_a   1.000
_cell.length_b   1.000
_cell.length_c   1.000
_cell.angle_alpha   90.00
_cell.angle_beta   90.00
_cell.angle_gamma   90.00
#
_symmetry.space_group_name_H-M   'P 1'
#
loop_
_entity.id
_entity.type
_entity.pdbx_description
1 polymer ?
#
loop_
_entity_poly.entity_id
_entity_poly.type
_entity_poly.pdbx_seq_one_letter_code
_entity_poly.pdbx_strand_id
1 'polypeptide(L)'
;MNTFNTVTVPPKLDYEQCVRADKLMEFLRLSRRLNDDHISGRINELVAQTRSHPEQRERISLAGENQAIQLKHAWDERDNILEYCEQQAKETLPDESVQVIKSSVDPRIDPYNARTLAVMSENEKILDWTRRERRIEEICRDNLIEAVENKWPDLGKFLR
;
A
#
# COMPACT_ATOMS: atom_id res chain seq x y z
N MET A 1 -14.67 -40.46 6.82
CA MET A 1 -15.08 -39.17 6.24
C MET A 1 -13.99 -38.17 6.60
N ASN A 2 -13.08 -37.89 5.67
CA ASN A 2 -11.96 -36.98 5.92
C ASN A 2 -12.29 -35.60 5.35
N THR A 3 -12.37 -34.60 6.22
CA THR A 3 -12.49 -33.19 5.88
C THR A 3 -11.12 -32.67 5.44
N PHE A 4 -10.98 -32.35 4.16
CA PHE A 4 -9.81 -31.64 3.64
C PHE A 4 -9.84 -30.19 4.15
N ASN A 5 -8.92 -29.85 5.04
CA ASN A 5 -8.54 -28.47 5.32
C ASN A 5 -7.87 -27.92 4.07
N THR A 6 -8.60 -27.12 3.28
CA THR A 6 -7.99 -26.31 2.23
C THR A 6 -7.24 -25.17 2.90
N VAL A 7 -5.93 -25.34 3.09
CA VAL A 7 -5.02 -24.21 3.28
C VAL A 7 -5.17 -23.34 2.05
N THR A 8 -5.82 -22.20 2.20
CA THR A 8 -5.91 -21.18 1.15
C THR A 8 -4.51 -20.63 0.95
N VAL A 9 -3.78 -21.17 -0.01
CA VAL A 9 -2.55 -20.56 -0.51
C VAL A 9 -2.95 -19.18 -1.00
N PRO A 10 -2.39 -18.08 -0.46
CA PRO A 10 -2.70 -16.75 -0.95
C PRO A 10 -2.44 -16.72 -2.46
N PRO A 11 -3.35 -16.14 -3.27
CA PRO A 11 -3.17 -16.08 -4.71
C PRO A 11 -1.79 -15.49 -4.98
N LYS A 12 -0.92 -16.27 -5.61
CA LYS A 12 0.40 -15.81 -6.03
C LYS A 12 0.16 -14.60 -6.92
N LEU A 13 0.66 -13.43 -6.53
CA LEU A 13 0.56 -12.23 -7.38
C LEU A 13 1.10 -12.60 -8.76
N ASP A 14 0.24 -12.49 -9.75
CA ASP A 14 0.61 -12.79 -11.12
C ASP A 14 1.30 -11.58 -11.72
N TYR A 15 2.28 -11.82 -12.58
CA TYR A 15 3.08 -10.78 -13.24
C TYR A 15 2.18 -9.73 -13.90
N GLU A 16 1.07 -10.15 -14.54
CA GLU A 16 0.09 -9.27 -15.18
C GLU A 16 -0.51 -8.22 -14.24
N GLN A 17 -0.58 -8.50 -12.94
CA GLN A 17 -1.10 -7.57 -11.93
C GLN A 17 -0.10 -6.45 -11.60
N CYS A 18 1.21 -6.67 -11.79
CA CYS A 18 2.26 -5.67 -11.63
C CYS A 18 2.57 -4.89 -12.92
N VAL A 19 2.30 -5.45 -14.10
CA VAL A 19 2.58 -4.80 -15.42
C VAL A 19 1.69 -3.57 -15.65
N ARG A 20 0.56 -3.48 -14.95
CA ARG A 20 -0.42 -2.42 -15.13
C ARG A 20 -0.52 -1.54 -13.89
N ALA A 21 0.07 -0.34 -13.99
CA ALA A 21 0.07 0.64 -12.90
C ALA A 21 -1.35 0.98 -12.39
N ASP A 22 -2.36 0.97 -13.27
CA ASP A 22 -3.75 1.20 -12.88
C ASP A 22 -4.32 0.10 -11.98
N LYS A 23 -3.90 -1.16 -12.17
CA LYS A 23 -4.34 -2.30 -11.38
C LYS A 23 -3.69 -2.34 -10.00
N LEU A 24 -2.40 -2.03 -9.92
CA LEU A 24 -1.70 -1.85 -8.65
C LEU A 24 -2.36 -0.74 -7.81
N MET A 25 -2.69 0.39 -8.43
CA MET A 25 -3.37 1.50 -7.76
C MET A 25 -4.77 1.11 -7.26
N GLU A 26 -5.56 0.40 -8.07
CA GLU A 26 -6.89 -0.08 -7.70
C GLU A 26 -6.81 -1.04 -6.49
N PHE A 27 -5.85 -1.96 -6.51
CA PHE A 27 -5.57 -2.87 -5.39
C PHE A 27 -5.24 -2.11 -4.10
N LEU A 28 -4.28 -1.18 -4.13
CA LEU A 28 -3.86 -0.43 -2.94
C LEU A 28 -5.01 0.41 -2.38
N ARG A 29 -5.81 1.06 -3.24
CA ARG A 29 -7.01 1.81 -2.84
C ARG A 29 -8.03 0.92 -2.16
N LEU A 30 -8.31 -0.26 -2.71
CA LEU A 30 -9.25 -1.21 -2.12
C LEU A 30 -8.72 -1.75 -0.78
N SER A 31 -7.43 -2.08 -0.71
CA SER A 31 -6.80 -2.57 0.52
C SER A 31 -6.89 -1.54 1.65
N ARG A 32 -6.57 -0.26 1.37
CA ARG A 32 -6.73 0.84 2.35
C ARG A 32 -8.19 0.99 2.78
N ARG A 33 -9.12 0.96 1.84
CA ARG A 33 -10.55 1.09 2.14
C ARG A 33 -11.06 -0.02 3.05
N LEU A 34 -10.61 -1.26 2.83
CA LEU A 34 -11.07 -2.41 3.60
C LEU A 34 -10.44 -2.47 5.00
N ASN A 35 -9.17 -2.07 5.13
CA ASN A 35 -8.40 -2.25 6.37
C ASN A 35 -8.26 -0.97 7.19
N ASP A 36 -7.95 0.16 6.54
CA ASP A 36 -7.52 1.39 7.20
C ASP A 36 -8.73 2.29 7.51
N ASP A 37 -9.70 2.45 6.60
CA ASP A 37 -10.81 3.42 6.76
C ASP A 37 -11.69 3.14 8.00
N HIS A 38 -11.84 1.88 8.40
CA HIS A 38 -12.73 1.47 9.48
C HIS A 38 -12.08 1.49 10.87
N ILE A 39 -10.74 1.55 10.94
CA ILE A 39 -10.00 1.39 12.20
C ILE A 39 -10.33 2.47 13.22
N SER A 40 -10.47 3.73 12.78
CA SER A 40 -10.80 4.85 13.66
C SER A 40 -12.18 4.70 14.27
N GLY A 41 -13.14 4.20 13.50
CA GLY A 41 -14.48 3.87 13.97
C GLY A 41 -14.43 2.73 14.99
N ARG A 42 -13.71 1.66 14.66
CA ARG A 42 -13.55 0.51 15.54
C ARG A 42 -12.91 0.87 16.88
N ILE A 43 -11.88 1.70 16.87
CA ILE A 43 -11.22 2.17 18.11
C ILE A 43 -12.18 3.01 18.94
N ASN A 44 -12.96 3.91 18.33
CA ASN A 44 -13.95 4.69 19.06
C ASN A 44 -14.98 3.79 19.77
N GLU A 45 -15.43 2.72 19.10
CA GLU A 45 -16.33 1.73 19.70
C GLU A 45 -15.68 1.02 20.90
N LEU A 46 -14.44 0.55 20.75
CA LEU A 46 -13.73 -0.15 21.83
C LEU A 46 -13.47 0.78 23.03
N VAL A 47 -13.11 2.04 22.78
CA VAL A 47 -12.95 3.05 23.84
C VAL A 47 -14.28 3.31 24.55
N ALA A 48 -15.39 3.42 23.82
CA ALA A 48 -16.72 3.60 24.40
C ALA A 48 -17.17 2.37 25.22
N GLN A 49 -16.88 1.16 24.73
CA GLN A 49 -17.14 -0.09 25.45
C GLN A 49 -16.33 -0.17 26.74
N THR A 50 -15.06 0.24 26.72
CA THR A 50 -14.20 0.22 27.92
C THR A 50 -14.77 1.11 29.03
N ARG A 51 -15.39 2.25 28.66
CA ARG A 51 -16.04 3.15 29.61
C ARG A 51 -17.35 2.59 30.18
N SER A 52 -18.08 1.83 29.37
CA SER A 52 -19.40 1.30 29.73
C SER A 52 -19.31 -0.03 30.48
N HIS A 53 -18.27 -0.82 30.20
CA HIS A 53 -18.04 -2.17 30.70
C HIS A 53 -16.60 -2.31 31.24
N PRO A 54 -16.27 -1.65 32.36
CA PRO A 54 -14.92 -1.70 32.93
C PRO A 54 -14.50 -3.13 33.31
N GLU A 55 -15.45 -4.01 33.61
CA GLU A 55 -15.22 -5.43 33.90
C GLU A 55 -14.72 -6.24 32.69
N GLN A 56 -14.89 -5.73 31.46
CA GLN A 56 -14.47 -6.40 30.23
C GLN A 56 -13.19 -5.82 29.62
N ARG A 57 -12.48 -4.96 30.36
CA ARG A 57 -11.33 -4.19 29.86
C ARG A 57 -10.26 -5.05 29.19
N GLU A 58 -9.92 -6.20 29.78
CA GLU A 58 -8.91 -7.12 29.22
C GLU A 58 -9.34 -7.67 27.86
N ARG A 59 -10.59 -8.10 27.74
CA ARG A 59 -11.15 -8.62 26.48
C ARG A 59 -11.21 -7.54 25.40
N ILE A 60 -11.52 -6.31 25.78
CA ILE A 60 -11.55 -5.16 24.87
C ILE A 60 -10.13 -4.78 24.41
N SER A 61 -9.13 -4.85 25.31
CA SER A 61 -7.71 -4.67 24.97
C SER A 61 -7.26 -5.69 23.93
N LEU A 62 -7.53 -6.98 24.18
CA LEU A 62 -7.20 -8.05 23.26
C LEU A 62 -7.86 -7.88 21.88
N ALA A 63 -9.10 -7.37 21.84
CA ALA A 63 -9.78 -7.05 20.59
C ALA A 63 -9.09 -5.91 19.83
N GLY A 64 -8.62 -4.88 20.53
CA GLY A 64 -7.82 -3.80 19.95
C GLY A 64 -6.48 -4.29 19.40
N GLU A 65 -5.77 -5.11 20.18
CA GLU A 65 -4.49 -5.71 19.77
C GLU A 65 -4.64 -6.60 18.53
N ASN A 66 -5.64 -7.48 18.50
CA ASN A 66 -5.91 -8.32 17.33
C ASN A 66 -6.20 -7.49 16.08
N GLN A 67 -6.93 -6.37 16.23
CA GLN A 67 -7.21 -5.46 15.13
C GLN A 67 -5.92 -4.79 14.62
N ALA A 68 -5.02 -4.39 15.53
CA ALA A 68 -3.73 -3.82 15.17
C ALA A 68 -2.80 -4.84 14.50
N ILE A 69 -2.82 -6.11 14.94
CA ILE A 69 -2.09 -7.20 14.30
C ILE A 69 -2.58 -7.40 12.86
N GLN A 70 -3.90 -7.47 12.64
CA GLN A 70 -4.48 -7.58 11.30
C GLN A 70 -4.08 -6.41 10.40
N LEU A 71 -4.09 -5.20 10.95
CA LEU A 71 -3.68 -4.00 10.23
C LEU A 71 -2.19 -4.04 9.84
N LYS A 72 -1.30 -4.45 10.74
CA LYS A 72 0.13 -4.66 10.44
C LYS A 72 0.32 -5.69 9.32
N HIS A 73 -0.38 -6.82 9.38
CA HIS A 73 -0.33 -7.81 8.29
C HIS A 73 -0.76 -7.21 6.95
N ALA A 74 -1.84 -6.41 6.92
CA ALA A 74 -2.28 -5.74 5.70
C ALA A 74 -1.24 -4.75 5.18
N TRP A 75 -0.51 -4.06 6.07
CA TRP A 75 0.59 -3.17 5.69
C TRP A 75 1.77 -3.92 5.09
N ASP A 76 2.20 -4.99 5.76
CA ASP A 76 3.29 -5.86 5.29
C ASP A 76 2.96 -6.46 3.91
N GLU A 77 1.72 -6.90 3.69
CA GLU A 77 1.26 -7.39 2.38
C GLU A 77 1.37 -6.31 1.29
N ARG A 78 0.99 -5.06 1.58
CA ARG A 78 1.14 -3.96 0.62
C ARG A 78 2.60 -3.65 0.31
N ASP A 79 3.47 -3.69 1.32
CA ASP A 79 4.91 -3.48 1.14
C ASP A 79 5.54 -4.57 0.28
N ASN A 80 5.19 -5.83 0.54
CA ASN A 80 5.63 -6.99 -0.25
C ASN A 80 5.20 -6.85 -1.71
N ILE A 81 3.98 -6.37 -1.97
CA ILE A 81 3.47 -6.15 -3.33
C ILE A 81 4.23 -5.02 -4.03
N LEU A 82 4.45 -3.91 -3.33
CA LEU A 82 5.23 -2.79 -3.87
C LEU A 82 6.67 -3.20 -4.20
N GLU A 83 7.30 -4.01 -3.34
CA GLU A 83 8.64 -4.56 -3.57
C GLU A 83 8.67 -5.54 -4.72
N TYR A 84 7.72 -6.47 -4.78
CA TYR A 84 7.62 -7.43 -5.87
C TYR A 84 7.44 -6.71 -7.23
N CYS A 85 6.50 -5.76 -7.33
CA CYS A 85 6.29 -5.03 -8.58
C CYS A 85 7.49 -4.16 -8.96
N GLU A 86 8.19 -3.57 -7.99
CA GLU A 86 9.42 -2.81 -8.24
C GLU A 86 10.55 -3.72 -8.77
N GLN A 87 10.73 -4.90 -8.19
CA GLN A 87 11.73 -5.87 -8.65
C GLN A 87 11.42 -6.36 -10.07
N GLN A 88 10.17 -6.75 -10.33
CA GLN A 88 9.74 -7.20 -11.65
C GLN A 88 9.91 -6.11 -12.72
N ALA A 89 9.60 -4.86 -12.39
CA ALA A 89 9.83 -3.74 -13.30
C ALA A 89 11.32 -3.53 -13.60
N LYS A 90 12.22 -3.71 -12.61
CA LYS A 90 13.67 -3.63 -12.81
C LYS A 90 14.21 -4.76 -13.67
N GLU A 91 13.75 -5.98 -13.47
CA GLU A 91 14.17 -7.17 -14.23
C GLU A 91 13.71 -7.12 -15.69
N THR A 92 12.57 -6.48 -15.96
CA THR A 92 12.02 -6.34 -17.33
C THR A 92 12.61 -5.13 -18.07
N LEU A 93 13.38 -4.25 -17.40
CA LEU A 93 14.06 -3.16 -18.10
C LEU A 93 15.12 -3.77 -19.04
N PRO A 94 15.10 -3.44 -20.35
CA PRO A 94 16.14 -3.90 -21.25
C PRO A 94 17.50 -3.41 -20.76
N ASP A 95 18.45 -4.34 -20.69
CA ASP A 95 19.86 -4.08 -20.43
C ASP A 95 20.36 -3.18 -21.58
N GLU A 96 20.77 -1.96 -21.25
CA GLU A 96 21.38 -0.96 -22.15
C GLU A 96 20.47 -0.15 -23.10
N SER A 97 20.48 1.16 -22.85
CA SER A 97 20.25 2.25 -23.82
C SER A 97 18.85 2.35 -24.45
N VAL A 98 17.86 2.77 -23.66
CA VAL A 98 16.88 3.69 -24.27
C VAL A 98 17.69 4.94 -24.63
N GLN A 99 18.17 4.99 -25.88
CA GLN A 99 18.63 6.23 -26.48
C GLN A 99 17.45 7.17 -26.39
N VAL A 100 17.46 8.01 -25.35
CA VAL A 100 16.67 9.23 -25.36
C VAL A 100 17.16 9.94 -26.61
N ILE A 101 16.38 9.85 -27.69
CA ILE A 101 16.53 10.74 -28.83
C ILE A 101 16.17 12.11 -28.26
N LYS A 102 17.14 12.74 -27.58
CA LYS A 102 17.05 14.12 -27.17
C LYS A 102 17.01 14.87 -28.49
N SER A 103 15.81 15.28 -28.90
CA SER A 103 15.68 16.24 -29.99
C SER A 103 16.59 17.41 -29.62
N SER A 104 17.64 17.66 -30.41
CA SER A 104 18.62 18.72 -30.15
C SER A 104 18.03 20.13 -30.37
N VAL A 105 16.74 20.22 -30.66
CA VAL A 105 16.02 21.44 -30.99
C VAL A 105 15.38 22.00 -29.74
N ASP A 106 15.70 23.26 -29.43
CA ASP A 106 15.07 24.02 -28.36
C ASP A 106 13.54 24.04 -28.59
N PRO A 107 12.72 23.66 -27.59
CA PRO A 107 11.25 23.72 -27.66
C PRO A 107 10.67 25.09 -28.05
N ARG A 108 11.44 26.18 -27.91
CA ARG A 108 11.05 27.53 -28.36
C ARG A 108 11.21 27.73 -29.87
N ILE A 109 12.10 26.97 -30.50
CA ILE A 109 12.38 27.00 -31.95
C ILE A 109 11.40 26.08 -32.69
N ASP A 110 10.98 24.98 -32.06
CA ASP A 110 9.97 24.08 -32.62
C ASP A 110 8.97 23.57 -31.54
N PRO A 111 7.75 24.17 -31.49
CA PRO A 111 6.70 23.74 -30.56
C PRO A 111 6.18 22.33 -30.82
N TYR A 112 6.41 21.76 -32.01
CA TYR A 112 5.94 20.43 -32.40
C TYR A 112 6.93 19.33 -32.01
N ASN A 113 8.22 19.63 -31.88
CA ASN A 113 9.24 18.70 -31.38
C ASN A 113 9.10 18.42 -29.88
N ALA A 114 8.51 19.35 -29.12
CA ALA A 114 8.14 19.14 -27.72
C ALA A 114 7.04 18.08 -27.53
N ARG A 115 6.29 17.69 -28.58
CA ARG A 115 5.33 16.58 -28.46
C ARG A 115 6.00 15.21 -28.46
N THR A 116 7.23 15.13 -28.94
CA THR A 116 8.13 13.96 -28.82
C THR A 116 8.92 13.97 -27.50
N LEU A 117 8.41 14.64 -26.46
CA LEU A 117 8.89 14.46 -25.09
C LEU A 117 8.77 12.97 -24.73
N ALA A 118 9.89 12.41 -24.26
CA ALA A 118 10.03 10.99 -23.93
C ALA A 118 8.82 10.47 -23.15
N VAL A 119 8.00 9.66 -23.80
CA VAL A 119 6.94 8.89 -23.14
C VAL A 119 7.67 7.86 -22.29
N MET A 120 7.55 7.97 -20.96
CA MET A 120 8.10 6.96 -20.04
C MET A 120 7.63 5.58 -20.48
N SER A 121 8.55 4.63 -20.52
CA SER A 121 8.20 3.22 -20.71
C SER A 121 7.27 2.75 -19.58
N GLU A 122 6.47 1.71 -19.81
CA GLU A 122 5.58 1.18 -18.76
C GLU A 122 6.35 0.76 -17.51
N ASN A 123 7.57 0.21 -17.66
CA ASN A 123 8.44 -0.14 -16.54
C ASN A 123 8.89 1.09 -15.74
N GLU A 124 9.29 2.18 -16.41
CA GLU A 124 9.62 3.44 -15.74
C GLU A 124 8.40 4.04 -15.03
N LYS A 125 7.20 3.90 -15.61
CA LYS A 125 5.96 4.30 -14.93
C LYS A 125 5.80 3.47 -13.65
N ILE A 126 5.85 2.14 -13.72
CA ILE A 126 5.70 1.28 -12.54
C ILE A 126 6.69 1.67 -11.44
N LEU A 127 7.95 1.94 -11.78
CA LEU A 127 8.97 2.36 -10.80
C LEU A 127 8.69 3.73 -10.16
N ASP A 128 8.22 4.70 -10.94
CA ASP A 128 7.80 5.99 -10.40
C ASP A 128 6.55 5.83 -9.52
N TRP A 129 5.61 4.99 -9.92
CA TRP A 129 4.39 4.68 -9.18
C TRP A 129 4.68 3.98 -7.85
N THR A 130 5.50 2.92 -7.84
CA THR A 130 5.82 2.19 -6.59
C THR A 130 6.49 3.12 -5.58
N ARG A 131 7.39 4.00 -6.02
CA ARG A 131 8.02 5.02 -5.15
C ARG A 131 6.99 5.99 -4.56
N ARG A 132 6.06 6.48 -5.38
CA ARG A 132 4.99 7.38 -4.90
C ARG A 132 4.05 6.69 -3.93
N GLU A 133 3.65 5.46 -4.24
CA GLU A 133 2.75 4.68 -3.38
C GLU A 133 3.40 4.31 -2.06
N ARG A 134 4.70 3.97 -2.01
CA ARG A 134 5.43 3.81 -0.74
C ARG A 134 5.34 5.07 0.13
N ARG A 135 5.57 6.24 -0.46
CA ARG A 135 5.45 7.51 0.27
C ARG A 135 4.02 7.78 0.75
N ILE A 136 3.01 7.42 -0.05
CA ILE A 136 1.60 7.53 0.36
C ILE A 136 1.31 6.57 1.52
N GLU A 137 1.81 5.33 1.46
CA GLU A 137 1.68 4.35 2.54
C GLU A 137 2.28 4.88 3.85
N GLU A 138 3.50 5.41 3.81
CA GLU A 138 4.14 6.04 4.97
C GLU A 138 3.26 7.13 5.58
N ILE A 139 2.77 8.07 4.76
CA ILE A 139 1.91 9.17 5.21
C ILE A 139 0.59 8.63 5.80
N CYS A 140 -0.04 7.66 5.14
CA CYS A 140 -1.29 7.07 5.61
C CYS A 140 -1.10 6.35 6.95
N ARG A 141 -0.01 5.59 7.11
CA ARG A 141 0.34 4.90 8.37
C ARG A 141 0.59 5.89 9.48
N ASP A 142 1.42 6.91 9.25
CA ASP A 142 1.74 7.93 10.26
C ASP A 142 0.49 8.64 10.75
N ASN A 143 -0.35 9.12 9.82
CA ASN A 143 -1.61 9.80 10.16
C ASN A 143 -2.55 8.88 10.95
N LEU A 144 -2.61 7.60 10.57
CA LEU A 144 -3.44 6.64 11.26
C LEU A 144 -2.92 6.35 12.67
N ILE A 145 -1.62 6.06 12.80
CA ILE A 145 -0.95 5.81 14.08
C ILE A 145 -1.17 6.99 15.02
N GLU A 146 -1.00 8.21 14.54
CA GLU A 146 -1.27 9.42 15.32
C GLU A 146 -2.73 9.49 15.77
N ALA A 147 -3.68 9.22 14.88
CA ALA A 147 -5.10 9.20 15.22
C ALA A 147 -5.47 8.11 16.24
N VAL A 148 -4.81 6.94 16.18
CA VAL A 148 -4.96 5.86 17.16
C VAL A 148 -4.32 6.23 18.49
N GLU A 149 -3.07 6.70 18.49
CA GLU A 149 -2.29 7.05 19.68
C GLU A 149 -3.00 8.12 20.52
N ASN A 150 -3.64 9.10 19.87
CA ASN A 150 -4.45 10.13 20.53
C ASN A 150 -5.65 9.57 21.32
N LYS A 151 -6.16 8.39 20.97
CA LYS A 151 -7.33 7.76 21.60
C LYS A 151 -6.96 6.59 22.50
N TRP A 152 -5.90 5.87 22.11
CA TRP A 152 -5.40 4.67 22.76
C TRP A 152 -3.87 4.62 22.63
N PRO A 153 -3.12 5.23 23.56
CA PRO A 153 -1.68 5.42 23.44
C PRO A 153 -0.89 4.12 23.29
N ASP A 154 -1.23 3.09 24.06
CA ASP A 154 -0.51 1.80 24.03
C ASP A 154 -0.68 1.09 22.68
N LEU A 155 -1.86 1.18 22.08
CA LEU A 155 -2.14 0.61 20.76
C LEU A 155 -1.47 1.40 19.65
N GLY A 156 -1.43 2.73 19.75
CA GLY A 156 -0.69 3.58 18.80
C GLY A 156 0.80 3.28 18.81
N LYS A 157 1.41 3.13 19.99
CA LYS A 157 2.81 2.70 20.14
C LYS A 157 3.06 1.31 19.58
N PHE A 158 2.10 0.39 19.74
CA PHE A 158 2.20 -0.94 19.15
C PHE A 158 2.20 -0.90 17.62
N LEU A 159 1.49 0.05 16.99
CA LEU A 159 1.40 0.17 15.54
C LEU A 159 2.63 0.82 14.89
N ARG A 160 3.41 1.58 15.64
CA ARG A 160 4.70 2.13 15.20
C ARG A 160 5.73 1.01 14.95
#